data_AF-A0A7W1HSP2-F1
#
_entry.id   AF-A0A7W1HSP2-F1
#
_cell.length_a   1.000
_cell.length_b   1.000
_cell.length_c   1.000
_cell.angle_alpha   90.00
_cell.angle_beta   90.00
_cell.angle_gamma   90.00
#
_symmetry.space_group_name_H-M   'P 1'
#
loop_
_entity.id
_entity.type
_entity.pdbx_description
1 polymer ?
#
loop_
_entity_poly.entity_id
_entity_poly.type
_entity_poly.pdbx_seq_one_letter_code
_entity_poly.pdbx_strand_id
1 'polypeptide(L)'
;GKVIISGILINILNPKLTIFFFAFLPQFVSANDPNAFLRTVQLSAVFMLLTFVVFVGYGRFAAAVRDHVISRPRVLTWMRRVFASAFVALGARLAFTDR
;
A
#
# COMPACT_ATOMS: atom_id res chain seq x y z
N GLY A 1 -12.05 17.15 6.09
CA GLY A 1 -13.31 16.36 6.15
C GLY A 1 -13.50 15.50 4.91
N LYS A 2 -13.79 16.11 3.75
CA LYS A 2 -14.20 15.39 2.52
C LYS A 2 -13.25 14.27 2.08
N VAL A 3 -11.94 14.51 2.08
CA VAL A 3 -10.92 13.49 1.71
C VAL A 3 -10.90 12.31 2.67
N ILE A 4 -11.09 12.55 3.98
CA ILE A 4 -11.13 11.49 4.99
C ILE A 4 -12.38 10.62 4.79
N ILE A 5 -13.53 11.26 4.61
CA ILE A 5 -14.81 10.55 4.38
C ILE A 5 -14.73 9.74 3.09
N SER A 6 -14.22 10.32 2.00
CA SER A 6 -14.00 9.57 0.75
C SER A 6 -13.03 8.40 0.93
N GLY A 7 -11.95 8.56 1.68
CA GLY A 7 -11.01 7.49 1.98
C GLY A 7 -11.64 6.36 2.80
N ILE A 8 -12.44 6.69 3.81
CA ILE A 8 -13.20 5.73 4.61
C ILE A 8 -14.20 4.98 3.72
N LEU A 9 -14.99 5.70 2.91
CA LEU A 9 -15.94 5.11 1.98
C LEU A 9 -15.23 4.17 1.00
N ILE A 10 -14.13 4.58 0.38
CA ILE A 10 -13.38 3.74 -0.56
C ILE A 10 -12.90 2.45 0.12
N ASN A 11 -12.40 2.52 1.35
CA ASN A 11 -11.95 1.32 2.06
C ASN A 11 -13.11 0.41 2.48
N ILE A 12 -14.24 0.97 2.94
CA ILE A 12 -15.43 0.19 3.32
C ILE A 12 -16.06 -0.46 2.08
N LEU A 13 -16.18 0.27 0.98
CA LEU A 13 -16.76 -0.21 -0.28
C LEU A 13 -15.82 -1.16 -1.04
N ASN A 14 -14.55 -1.27 -0.64
CA ASN A 14 -13.61 -2.22 -1.24
C ASN A 14 -13.68 -3.56 -0.49
N PRO A 15 -14.37 -4.58 -1.04
CA PRO A 15 -14.57 -5.83 -0.32
C PRO A 15 -13.28 -6.64 -0.18
N LYS A 16 -12.21 -6.29 -0.90
CA LYS A 16 -10.97 -7.08 -0.93
C LYS A 16 -10.33 -7.19 0.44
N LEU A 17 -10.27 -6.07 1.20
CA LEU A 17 -9.72 -6.09 2.55
C LEU A 17 -10.61 -6.91 3.48
N THR A 18 -11.92 -6.65 3.48
CA THR A 18 -12.88 -7.38 4.32
C THR A 18 -12.79 -8.88 4.08
N ILE A 19 -12.84 -9.32 2.82
CA ILE A 19 -12.71 -10.74 2.44
C ILE A 19 -11.36 -11.31 2.89
N PHE A 20 -10.27 -10.56 2.76
CA PHE A 20 -8.96 -11.01 3.26
C PHE A 20 -8.99 -11.26 4.78
N PHE A 21 -9.50 -10.33 5.58
CA PHE A 21 -9.60 -10.53 7.03
C PHE A 21 -10.48 -11.72 7.39
N PHE A 22 -11.66 -11.86 6.74
CA PHE A 22 -12.55 -12.99 6.97
C PHE A 22 -11.96 -14.33 6.53
N ALA A 23 -11.18 -14.36 5.46
CA ALA A 23 -10.59 -15.59 4.95
C ALA A 23 -9.37 -16.03 5.77
N PHE A 24 -8.50 -15.09 6.16
CA PHE A 24 -7.20 -15.40 6.76
C PHE A 24 -7.20 -15.34 8.29
N LEU A 25 -7.90 -14.40 8.94
CA LEU A 25 -7.79 -14.27 10.40
C LEU A 25 -8.39 -15.42 11.20
N PRO A 26 -9.58 -15.96 10.85
CA PRO A 26 -10.14 -17.10 11.55
C PRO A 26 -9.23 -18.34 11.47
N GLN A 27 -8.37 -18.46 10.46
CA GLN A 27 -7.41 -19.57 10.32
C GLN A 27 -6.34 -19.56 11.42
N PHE A 28 -6.11 -18.42 12.08
CA PHE A 28 -5.18 -18.30 13.21
C PHE A 28 -5.85 -18.53 14.57
N VAL A 29 -7.14 -18.85 14.59
CA VAL A 29 -7.93 -19.09 15.81
C VAL A 29 -8.36 -20.56 15.84
N SER A 30 -8.26 -21.20 17.01
CA SER A 30 -8.68 -22.60 17.16
C SER A 30 -10.20 -22.71 17.03
N ALA A 31 -10.67 -23.71 16.28
CA ALA A 31 -12.10 -23.90 16.02
C ALA A 31 -12.92 -24.20 17.30
N ASN A 32 -12.28 -24.71 18.35
CA ASN A 32 -12.90 -25.03 19.64
C ASN A 32 -12.80 -23.90 20.67
N ASP A 33 -12.31 -22.71 20.30
CA ASP A 33 -12.20 -21.57 21.22
C ASP A 33 -13.61 -20.94 21.44
N PRO A 34 -14.14 -20.93 22.68
CA PRO A 34 -15.42 -20.30 23.00
C PRO A 34 -15.47 -18.81 22.64
N ASN A 35 -14.30 -18.16 22.56
CA ASN A 35 -14.15 -16.74 22.29
C ASN A 35 -13.55 -16.46 20.90
N ALA A 36 -13.73 -17.37 19.94
CA ALA A 36 -13.11 -17.26 18.61
C ALA A 36 -13.39 -15.93 17.90
N PHE A 37 -14.61 -15.38 18.04
CA PHE A 37 -14.96 -14.07 17.49
C PHE A 37 -14.13 -12.94 18.11
N LEU A 38 -14.05 -12.90 19.45
CA LEU A 38 -13.32 -11.87 20.17
C LEU A 38 -11.82 -11.91 19.84
N ARG A 39 -11.25 -13.12 19.74
CA ARG A 39 -9.85 -13.32 19.34
C ARG A 39 -9.60 -12.85 17.90
N THR A 40 -10.54 -13.10 16.99
CA THR A 40 -10.46 -12.60 15.59
C THR A 40 -10.50 -11.07 15.53
N VAL A 41 -11.37 -10.44 16.32
CA VAL A 41 -11.44 -8.97 16.43
C VAL A 41 -10.15 -8.40 17.01
N GLN A 42 -9.58 -9.05 18.04
CA GLN A 42 -8.31 -8.64 18.62
C GLN A 42 -7.15 -8.72 17.61
N LEU A 43 -7.05 -9.83 16.86
CA LEU A 43 -6.05 -9.98 15.80
C LEU A 43 -6.23 -8.91 14.70
N SER A 44 -7.47 -8.60 14.33
CA SER A 44 -7.79 -7.51 13.39
C SER A 44 -7.28 -6.17 13.91
N ALA A 45 -7.52 -5.86 15.18
CA ALA A 45 -7.07 -4.61 15.79
C ALA A 45 -5.54 -4.50 15.82
N VAL A 46 -4.83 -5.58 16.14
CA VAL A 46 -3.35 -5.62 16.09
C VAL A 46 -2.85 -5.35 14.67
N PHE A 47 -3.44 -6.01 13.66
CA PHE A 47 -3.07 -5.79 12.27
C PHE A 47 -3.34 -4.33 11.82
N MET A 48 -4.49 -3.76 12.21
CA MET A 48 -4.82 -2.37 11.92
C MET A 48 -3.81 -1.41 12.56
N LEU A 49 -3.40 -1.67 13.80
CA LEU A 49 -2.38 -0.87 14.49
C LEU A 49 -1.02 -0.94 13.77
N LEU A 50 -0.59 -2.14 13.37
CA LEU A 50 0.65 -2.31 12.60
C LEU A 50 0.58 -1.57 11.26
N THR A 51 -0.54 -1.70 10.55
CA THR A 51 -0.77 -0.99 9.28
C THR A 51 -0.69 0.52 9.47
N PHE A 52 -1.30 1.03 10.55
CA PHE A 52 -1.24 2.44 10.90
C PHE A 52 0.19 2.90 11.17
N VAL A 53 0.97 2.16 11.97
CA VAL A 53 2.38 2.50 12.26
C VAL A 53 3.20 2.54 10.97
N VAL A 54 3.04 1.55 10.10
CA VAL A 54 3.73 1.52 8.80
C VAL A 54 3.32 2.72 7.94
N PHE A 55 2.04 3.07 7.88
CA PHE A 55 1.57 4.22 7.11
C PHE A 55 2.01 5.56 7.67
N VAL A 56 2.13 5.70 9.00
CA VAL A 56 2.75 6.87 9.62
C VAL A 56 4.22 6.98 9.21
N GLY A 57 4.95 5.86 9.23
CA GLY A 57 6.33 5.80 8.73
C GLY A 57 6.44 6.20 7.26
N TYR A 58 5.59 5.62 6.42
CA TYR A 58 5.49 5.94 4.99
C TYR A 58 5.14 7.40 4.75
N GLY A 59 4.20 7.96 5.52
CA GLY A 59 3.80 9.37 5.44
C GLY A 59 4.95 10.32 5.80
N ARG A 60 5.71 10.00 6.85
CA ARG A 60 6.91 10.76 7.20
C ARG A 60 7.98 10.68 6.13
N PHE A 61 8.23 9.49 5.59
CA PHE A 61 9.18 9.34 4.49
C PHE A 61 8.73 10.07 3.23
N ALA A 62 7.44 10.00 2.89
CA ALA A 62 6.86 10.73 1.76
C ALA A 62 6.98 12.26 1.92
N ALA A 63 6.80 12.78 3.14
CA ALA A 63 7.04 14.19 3.44
C ALA A 63 8.52 14.55 3.24
N ALA A 64 9.45 13.73 3.76
CA ALA A 64 10.88 13.94 3.56
C ALA A 64 11.26 13.91 2.06
N VAL A 65 10.72 12.96 1.29
CA VAL A 65 10.91 12.86 -0.16
C VAL A 65 10.35 14.10 -0.87
N ARG A 66 9.16 14.57 -0.50
CA ARG A 66 8.60 15.80 -1.07
C ARG A 66 9.54 16.98 -0.88
N ASP A 67 10.07 17.14 0.33
CA ASP A 67 10.88 18.31 0.67
C ASP A 67 12.30 18.23 0.13
N HIS A 68 12.86 17.03 -0.11
CA HIS A 68 14.23 16.86 -0.62
C HIS A 68 14.32 16.57 -2.12
N VAL A 69 13.29 15.96 -2.71
CA VAL A 69 13.28 15.48 -4.10
C VAL A 69 12.36 16.34 -4.97
N ILE A 70 11.11 16.54 -4.54
CA ILE A 70 10.10 17.24 -5.36
C ILE A 70 10.35 18.75 -5.38
N SER A 71 10.84 19.31 -4.28
CA SER A 71 11.24 20.72 -4.21
C SER A 71 12.43 21.07 -5.13
N ARG A 72 13.21 20.07 -5.56
CA ARG A 72 14.43 20.26 -6.37
C ARG A 72 14.17 19.89 -7.84
N PRO A 73 13.92 20.86 -8.73
CA PRO A 73 13.58 20.57 -10.13
C PRO A 73 14.66 19.79 -10.88
N ARG A 74 15.95 19.95 -10.51
CA ARG A 74 17.06 19.17 -11.06
C ARG A 74 16.95 17.66 -10.77
N VAL A 75 16.55 17.28 -9.55
CA VAL A 75 16.41 15.87 -9.16
C VAL A 75 15.23 15.24 -9.91
N LEU A 76 14.10 15.96 -9.96
CA LEU A 76 12.92 15.52 -10.69
C LEU A 76 13.20 15.31 -12.19
N THR A 77 14.03 16.17 -12.78
CA THR A 77 14.44 16.06 -14.20
C THR A 77 15.30 14.82 -14.44
N TRP A 78 16.26 14.54 -13.55
CA TRP A 78 17.08 13.33 -13.64
C TRP A 78 16.26 12.05 -13.46
N MET A 79 15.33 12.02 -12.50
CA MET A 79 14.41 10.88 -12.34
C MET A 79 13.60 10.63 -13.62
N ARG A 80 13.03 11.69 -14.23
CA ARG A 80 12.29 11.55 -15.50
C ARG A 80 13.17 11.01 -16.62
N ARG A 81 14.42 11.47 -16.72
CA ARG A 81 15.37 10.98 -17.72
C ARG A 81 15.69 9.50 -17.53
N VAL A 82 15.87 9.05 -16.29
CA VAL A 82 16.11 7.63 -15.98
C VAL A 82 14.90 6.78 -16.40
N PHE A 83 13.69 7.17 -16.01
CA PHE A 83 12.48 6.47 -16.44
C PHE A 83 12.33 6.45 -17.96
N ALA A 84 12.51 7.59 -18.63
CA ALA A 84 12.46 7.67 -20.08
C ALA A 84 13.50 6.75 -20.73
N SER A 85 14.74 6.72 -20.24
CA SER A 85 15.77 5.81 -20.74
C SER A 85 15.42 4.34 -20.52
N ALA A 86 14.82 3.99 -19.38
CA ALA A 86 14.39 2.62 -19.10
C ALA A 86 13.27 2.19 -20.04
N PHE A 87 12.27 3.05 -20.29
CA PHE A 87 11.21 2.77 -21.25
C PHE A 87 11.72 2.65 -22.69
N VAL A 88 12.65 3.52 -23.11
CA VAL A 88 13.30 3.41 -24.42
C VAL A 88 14.07 2.11 -24.54
N ALA A 89 14.82 1.72 -23.50
CA ALA A 89 15.56 0.45 -23.49
C ALA A 89 14.64 -0.77 -23.54
N LEU A 90 13.54 -0.76 -22.78
CA LEU A 90 12.53 -1.83 -22.81
C LEU A 90 11.83 -1.91 -24.16
N GLY A 91 11.45 -0.76 -24.75
CA GLY A 91 10.85 -0.69 -26.08
C GLY A 91 11.80 -1.17 -27.18
N ALA A 92 13.07 -0.78 -27.11
CA ALA A 92 14.11 -1.28 -28.00
C ALA A 92 14.28 -2.79 -27.85
N ARG A 93 14.40 -3.30 -26.61
CA ARG A 93 14.51 -4.74 -26.34
C ARG A 93 13.32 -5.50 -26.92
N LEU A 94 12.09 -4.99 -26.76
CA LEU A 94 10.89 -5.60 -27.34
C LEU A 94 10.97 -5.62 -28.88
N ALA A 95 11.32 -4.50 -29.50
CA ALA A 95 11.47 -4.40 -30.95
C ALA A 95 12.54 -5.34 -31.55
N PHE A 96 13.56 -5.71 -30.75
CA PHE A 96 14.59 -6.68 -31.14
C PHE A 96 14.29 -8.12 -30.69
N THR A 97 13.30 -8.34 -29.81
CA THR A 97 12.89 -9.68 -29.35
C THR A 97 11.94 -10.36 -30.34
N ASP A 98 11.22 -9.58 -31.15
CA ASP A 98 10.33 -10.09 -32.20
C ASP A 98 11.03 -10.28 -33.58
N ARG A 99 12.33 -10.61 -33.59
CA ARG A 99 13.07 -11.02 -34.79
C ARG A 99 13.71 -12.39 -34.64
#